data_AF-A0A5R9H8N8-F1
#
_entry.id   AF-A0A5R9H8N8-F1
#
_cell.length_a   1.000
_cell.length_b   1.000
_cell.length_c   1.000
_cell.angle_alpha   90.00
_cell.angle_beta   90.00
_cell.angle_gamma   90.00
#
_symmetry.space_group_name_H-M   'P 1'
#
loop_
_entity.id
_entity.type
_entity.pdbx_description
1 polymer ?
#
loop_
_entity_poly.entity_id
_entity_poly.type
_entity_poly.pdbx_seq_one_letter_code
_entity_poly.pdbx_strand_id
1 'polypeptide(L)'
;MISFSRKKVKNITKISIIVLAIYSSIFFLYSGFEYYQTMQEKNELLKELDIKKLQTEQIKDNIKDIDNKKTQLKARFLNKEELDKKLKSVFKNYSLADYRLSLVDSKMICVDRFMLIVNLDASSKEGIQAGERILGYLGKVQRKKGFDTLYFVDYIQKAR
;
A
#
# COMPACT_ATOMS: atom_id res chain seq x y z
N MET A 1 70.73 12.75 52.78
CA MET A 1 70.38 11.50 52.07
C MET A 1 69.37 10.73 52.92
N ILE A 2 68.12 10.58 52.46
CA ILE A 2 67.14 9.75 53.17
C ILE A 2 67.53 8.29 52.92
N SER A 3 68.20 7.64 53.87
CA SER A 3 68.56 6.22 53.74
C SER A 3 67.33 5.36 54.02
N PHE A 4 66.59 5.02 52.97
CA PHE A 4 65.50 4.06 53.09
C PHE A 4 66.08 2.67 53.38
N SER A 5 65.60 2.04 54.46
CA SER A 5 65.91 0.64 54.77
C SER A 5 65.52 -0.24 53.58
N ARG A 6 66.50 -0.95 52.98
CA ARG A 6 66.26 -1.91 51.87
C ARG A 6 65.13 -2.89 52.18
N LYS A 7 64.93 -3.25 53.45
CA LYS A 7 63.86 -4.15 53.90
C LYS A 7 62.47 -3.53 53.79
N LYS A 8 62.33 -2.23 54.12
CA LYS A 8 61.06 -1.50 53.98
C LYS A 8 60.68 -1.31 52.50
N VAL A 9 61.64 -0.92 51.67
CA VAL A 9 61.43 -0.76 50.22
C VAL A 9 60.99 -2.08 49.58
N LYS A 10 61.69 -3.19 49.87
CA LYS A 10 61.35 -4.52 49.34
C LYS A 10 59.92 -4.96 49.69
N ASN A 11 59.45 -4.67 50.91
CA ASN A 11 58.09 -5.02 51.34
C ASN A 11 57.03 -4.15 50.63
N ILE A 12 57.26 -2.85 50.48
CA ILE A 12 56.35 -1.95 49.74
C ILE A 12 56.24 -2.40 48.28
N THR A 13 57.37 -2.64 47.61
CA THR A 13 57.38 -3.09 46.21
C THR A 13 56.64 -4.43 46.06
N LYS A 14 56.83 -5.37 46.99
CA LYS A 14 56.11 -6.65 46.97
C LYS A 14 54.59 -6.47 47.09
N ILE A 15 54.13 -5.60 48.00
CA ILE A 15 52.70 -5.31 48.17
C ILE A 15 52.13 -4.61 46.93
N SER A 16 52.85 -3.62 46.37
CA SER A 16 52.41 -2.92 45.15
C SER A 16 52.26 -3.86 43.95
N ILE A 17 53.18 -4.82 43.78
CA ILE A 17 53.07 -5.84 42.71
C ILE A 17 51.84 -6.72 42.92
N ILE A 18 51.54 -7.13 44.16
CA ILE A 18 50.36 -7.94 44.46
C ILE A 18 49.07 -7.16 44.15
N VAL A 19 48.98 -5.91 44.59
CA VAL A 19 47.82 -5.05 44.31
C VAL A 19 47.63 -4.86 42.80
N LEU A 20 48.73 -4.62 42.06
CA LEU A 20 48.69 -4.48 40.61
C LEU A 20 48.22 -5.77 39.93
N ALA A 21 48.72 -6.93 40.37
CA ALA A 21 48.30 -8.22 39.83
C ALA A 21 46.80 -8.51 40.07
N ILE A 22 46.29 -8.18 41.27
CA ILE A 22 44.87 -8.32 41.60
C ILE A 22 44.03 -7.38 40.74
N TYR A 23 44.41 -6.11 40.62
CA TYR A 23 43.68 -5.14 39.82
C TYR A 23 43.64 -5.53 38.34
N SER A 24 44.78 -5.92 37.76
CA SER A 24 44.84 -6.40 36.39
C SER A 24 43.95 -7.63 36.18
N SER A 25 43.94 -8.57 37.13
CA SER A 25 43.08 -9.76 37.04
C SER A 25 41.59 -9.41 37.05
N ILE A 26 41.17 -8.50 37.94
CA ILE A 26 39.78 -8.04 37.99
C ILE A 26 39.40 -7.31 36.69
N PHE A 27 40.29 -6.45 36.18
CA PHE A 27 40.07 -5.74 34.93
C PHE A 27 39.88 -6.71 33.75
N PHE A 28 40.74 -7.71 33.60
CA PHE A 28 40.60 -8.71 32.53
C PHE A 28 39.32 -9.53 32.66
N LEU A 29 38.90 -9.89 33.88
CA LEU A 29 37.63 -10.59 34.09
C LEU A 29 36.44 -9.72 33.71
N TYR A 30 36.42 -8.45 34.13
CA TYR A 30 35.35 -7.51 33.81
C TYR A 30 35.26 -7.24 32.30
N SER A 31 36.39 -6.91 31.65
CA SER A 31 36.43 -6.69 30.21
C SER A 31 36.05 -7.95 29.41
N GLY A 32 36.45 -9.14 29.89
CA GLY A 32 36.05 -10.41 29.27
C GLY A 32 34.54 -10.65 29.37
N PHE A 33 33.94 -10.34 30.52
CA PHE A 33 32.49 -10.44 30.71
C PHE A 33 31.72 -9.46 29.81
N GLU A 34 32.11 -8.17 29.78
CA GLU A 34 31.46 -7.18 28.92
C GLU A 34 31.59 -7.53 27.42
N TYR A 35 32.75 -8.02 27.00
CA TYR A 35 32.96 -8.48 25.63
C TYR A 35 32.02 -9.63 25.27
N TYR A 36 31.88 -10.61 26.16
CA TYR A 36 30.99 -11.75 25.95
C TYR A 36 29.52 -11.32 25.85
N GLN A 37 29.07 -10.45 26.76
CA GLN A 37 27.72 -9.90 26.72
C GLN A 37 27.45 -9.14 25.42
N THR A 38 28.36 -8.23 25.04
CA THR A 38 28.25 -7.45 23.80
C THR A 38 28.22 -8.35 22.56
N MET A 39 28.99 -9.44 22.57
CA MET A 39 29.00 -10.41 21.47
C MET A 39 27.68 -11.16 21.35
N GLN A 40 27.03 -11.52 22.46
CA GLN A 40 25.71 -12.13 22.46
C GLN A 40 24.64 -11.17 21.92
N GLU A 41 24.60 -9.93 22.43
CA GLU A 41 23.67 -8.90 21.96
C GLU A 41 23.84 -8.65 20.46
N LYS A 42 25.08 -8.57 19.97
CA LYS A 42 25.36 -8.44 18.53
C LYS A 42 24.82 -9.62 17.73
N ASN A 43 24.99 -10.86 18.21
CA ASN A 43 24.49 -12.05 17.51
C ASN A 43 22.95 -12.09 17.47
N GLU A 44 22.29 -11.68 18.55
CA GLU A 44 20.83 -11.57 18.61
C GLU A 44 20.31 -10.51 17.63
N LEU A 45 20.93 -9.32 17.62
CA LEU A 45 20.59 -8.25 16.69
C LEU A 45 20.80 -8.65 15.22
N LEU A 46 21.89 -9.37 14.92
CA LEU A 46 22.14 -9.88 13.57
C LEU A 46 21.08 -10.89 13.14
N LYS A 47 20.70 -11.81 14.04
CA LYS A 47 19.63 -12.78 13.78
C LYS A 47 18.29 -12.09 13.55
N GLU A 48 17.94 -11.10 14.38
CA GLU A 48 16.71 -10.33 14.20
C GLU A 48 16.72 -9.56 12.88
N LEU A 49 17.86 -8.95 12.53
CA LEU A 49 18.04 -8.22 11.29
C LEU A 49 17.83 -9.13 10.06
N ASP A 50 18.39 -10.34 10.07
CA ASP A 50 18.23 -11.29 8.97
C ASP A 50 16.78 -11.77 8.85
N ILE A 51 16.10 -12.02 9.97
CA ILE A 51 14.66 -12.35 9.97
C ILE A 51 13.85 -11.19 9.36
N LYS A 52 14.11 -9.94 9.76
CA LYS A 52 13.40 -8.77 9.22
C LYS A 52 13.68 -8.54 7.75
N LYS A 53 14.91 -8.79 7.28
CA LYS A 53 15.24 -8.75 5.85
C LYS A 53 14.45 -9.78 5.07
N LEU A 54 14.39 -11.03 5.54
CA LEU A 54 13.60 -12.09 4.91
C LEU A 54 12.10 -11.73 4.86
N GLN A 55 11.54 -11.23 5.96
CA GLN A 55 10.17 -10.76 6.00
C GLN A 55 9.91 -9.61 5.02
N THR A 56 10.87 -8.68 4.90
CA THR A 56 10.76 -7.55 3.97
C THR A 56 10.77 -8.00 2.52
N GLU A 57 11.67 -8.91 2.14
CA GLU A 57 11.68 -9.46 0.77
C GLU A 57 10.41 -10.27 0.49
N GLN A 58 9.90 -11.06 1.43
CA GLN A 58 8.62 -11.75 1.28
C GLN A 58 7.45 -10.78 1.07
N ILE A 59 7.39 -9.69 1.83
CA ILE A 59 6.35 -8.66 1.66
C ILE A 59 6.46 -8.00 0.29
N LYS A 60 7.69 -7.69 -0.16
CA LYS A 60 7.96 -7.10 -1.46
C LYS A 60 7.56 -8.02 -2.62
N ASP A 61 7.82 -9.31 -2.50
CA ASP A 61 7.39 -10.31 -3.48
C ASP A 61 5.86 -10.42 -3.53
N ASN A 62 5.18 -10.41 -2.37
CA ASN A 62 3.72 -10.38 -2.29
C ASN A 62 3.13 -9.13 -2.94
N ILE A 63 3.73 -7.95 -2.72
CA ILE A 63 3.32 -6.70 -3.36
C ILE A 63 3.44 -6.83 -4.88
N LYS A 64 4.54 -7.39 -5.37
CA LYS A 64 4.78 -7.59 -6.81
C LYS A 64 3.76 -8.56 -7.42
N ASP A 65 3.43 -9.66 -6.74
CA ASP A 65 2.41 -10.60 -7.18
C ASP A 65 1.01 -9.94 -7.23
N ILE A 66 0.64 -9.18 -6.21
CA ILE A 66 -0.63 -8.44 -6.18
C ILE A 66 -0.70 -7.41 -7.31
N ASP A 67 0.39 -6.68 -7.58
CA ASP A 67 0.43 -5.67 -8.65
C ASP A 67 0.34 -6.32 -10.04
N ASN A 68 0.98 -7.47 -10.23
CA ASN A 68 0.85 -8.28 -11.44
C ASN A 68 -0.61 -8.75 -11.64
N LYS A 69 -1.22 -9.32 -10.60
CA LYS A 69 -2.63 -9.75 -10.63
C LYS A 69 -3.58 -8.60 -10.92
N LYS A 70 -3.36 -7.43 -10.31
CA LYS A 70 -4.12 -6.20 -10.56
C LYS A 70 -4.01 -5.75 -12.01
N THR A 71 -2.80 -5.80 -12.58
CA THR A 71 -2.56 -5.43 -13.98
C THR A 71 -3.26 -6.39 -14.93
N GLN A 72 -3.16 -7.70 -14.69
CA GLN A 72 -3.88 -8.72 -15.44
C GLN A 72 -5.39 -8.55 -15.34
N LEU A 73 -5.92 -8.22 -14.15
CA LEU A 73 -7.34 -7.97 -13.95
C LEU A 73 -7.80 -6.74 -14.74
N LYS A 74 -7.07 -5.62 -14.67
CA LYS A 74 -7.37 -4.40 -15.43
C LYS A 74 -7.39 -4.64 -16.93
N ALA A 75 -6.49 -5.47 -17.46
CA ALA A 75 -6.43 -5.78 -18.89
C ALA A 75 -7.68 -6.51 -19.42
N ARG A 76 -8.50 -7.12 -18.55
CA ARG A 76 -9.75 -7.79 -18.93
C ARG A 76 -10.92 -6.82 -19.10
N PHE A 77 -10.80 -5.59 -18.63
CA PHE A 77 -11.86 -4.58 -18.68
C PHE A 77 -11.46 -3.44 -19.63
N LEU A 78 -12.44 -2.64 -20.04
CA LEU A 78 -12.17 -1.50 -20.91
C LEU A 78 -11.66 -0.36 -20.03
N ASN A 79 -10.73 0.42 -20.56
CA ASN A 79 -10.36 1.67 -19.90
C ASN A 79 -11.53 2.68 -20.00
N LYS A 80 -11.49 3.72 -19.16
CA LYS A 80 -12.53 4.77 -19.13
C LYS A 80 -12.78 5.36 -20.53
N GLU A 81 -11.71 5.67 -21.26
CA GLU A 81 -11.78 6.36 -22.55
C GLU A 81 -12.45 5.50 -23.64
N GLU A 82 -12.12 4.20 -23.67
CA GLU A 82 -12.75 3.22 -24.56
C GLU A 82 -14.22 3.03 -24.23
N LEU A 83 -14.56 2.94 -22.93
CA LEU A 83 -15.94 2.83 -22.48
C LEU A 83 -16.73 4.08 -22.88
N ASP A 84 -16.19 5.27 -22.64
CA ASP A 84 -16.82 6.55 -23.00
C ASP A 84 -17.07 6.65 -24.50
N LYS A 85 -16.07 6.28 -25.31
CA LYS A 85 -16.19 6.29 -26.77
C LYS A 85 -17.28 5.32 -27.23
N LYS A 86 -17.33 4.12 -26.67
CA LYS A 86 -18.33 3.10 -26.99
C LYS A 86 -19.74 3.56 -26.60
N LEU A 87 -19.91 4.04 -25.37
CA LEU A 87 -21.21 4.50 -24.86
C LEU A 87 -21.71 5.76 -25.61
N LYS A 88 -20.83 6.72 -25.90
CA LYS A 88 -21.18 7.89 -26.73
C LYS A 88 -21.66 7.46 -28.12
N SER A 89 -21.01 6.48 -28.73
CA SER A 89 -21.45 5.92 -30.02
C SER A 89 -22.82 5.23 -29.90
N VAL A 90 -23.03 4.43 -28.85
CA VAL A 90 -24.31 3.75 -28.61
C VAL A 90 -25.42 4.79 -28.40
N PHE A 91 -25.25 5.74 -27.48
CA PHE A 91 -26.27 6.75 -27.20
C PHE A 91 -26.60 7.62 -28.42
N LYS A 92 -25.62 7.93 -29.27
CA LYS A 92 -25.87 8.61 -30.54
C LYS A 92 -26.75 7.79 -31.48
N ASN A 93 -26.53 6.47 -31.56
CA ASN A 93 -27.28 5.58 -32.46
C ASN A 93 -28.69 5.25 -31.94
N TYR A 94 -28.87 5.24 -30.62
CA TYR A 94 -30.17 4.98 -29.97
C TYR A 94 -30.98 6.25 -29.69
N SER A 95 -30.43 7.44 -29.96
CA SER A 95 -31.20 8.67 -29.89
C SER A 95 -32.19 8.73 -31.05
N LEU A 96 -33.46 8.96 -30.74
CA LEU A 96 -34.56 9.07 -31.70
C LEU A 96 -35.14 10.49 -31.66
N ALA A 97 -36.14 10.77 -32.50
CA ALA A 97 -36.80 12.08 -32.49
C ALA A 97 -37.46 12.40 -31.14
N ASP A 98 -38.03 11.38 -30.47
CA ASP A 98 -38.80 11.54 -29.22
C ASP A 98 -37.93 11.63 -27.96
N TYR A 99 -36.67 11.16 -28.01
CA TYR A 99 -35.73 11.28 -26.91
C TYR A 99 -34.26 11.21 -27.37
N ARG A 100 -33.41 11.93 -26.65
CA ARG A 100 -31.98 12.01 -26.89
C ARG A 100 -31.21 11.61 -25.64
N LEU A 101 -30.28 10.67 -25.82
CA LEU A 101 -29.35 10.22 -24.79
C LEU A 101 -27.98 10.84 -25.04
N SER A 102 -27.37 11.42 -24.01
CA SER A 102 -25.99 11.91 -24.09
C SER A 102 -25.20 11.59 -22.83
N LEU A 103 -24.02 11.00 -23.00
CA LEU A 103 -23.09 10.75 -21.90
C LEU A 103 -22.39 12.06 -21.56
N VAL A 104 -22.62 12.56 -20.34
CA VAL A 104 -21.97 13.76 -19.81
C VAL A 104 -20.56 13.41 -19.35
N ASP A 105 -20.43 12.41 -18.50
CA ASP A 105 -19.16 11.89 -18.00
C ASP A 105 -19.33 10.46 -17.48
N SER A 106 -18.23 9.76 -17.29
CA SER A 106 -18.19 8.50 -16.55
C SER A 106 -17.13 8.57 -15.46
N LYS A 107 -17.45 8.02 -14.29
CA LYS A 107 -16.50 7.94 -13.17
C LYS A 107 -16.25 6.49 -12.82
N MET A 108 -15.00 6.06 -12.94
CA MET A 108 -14.58 4.73 -12.51
C MET A 108 -14.65 4.67 -10.98
N ILE A 109 -15.41 3.70 -10.46
CA ILE A 109 -15.50 3.39 -9.02
C ILE A 109 -14.57 2.22 -8.72
N CYS A 110 -14.68 1.15 -9.51
CA CYS A 110 -13.86 -0.06 -9.46
C CYS A 110 -13.40 -0.43 -10.87
N VAL A 111 -12.51 -1.42 -11.00
CA VAL A 111 -11.97 -1.86 -12.30
C VAL A 111 -13.08 -2.29 -13.28
N ASP A 112 -14.18 -2.81 -12.76
CA ASP A 112 -15.34 -3.31 -13.49
C ASP A 112 -16.59 -2.43 -13.33
N ARG A 113 -16.52 -1.33 -12.56
CA ARG A 113 -17.72 -0.57 -12.16
C ARG A 113 -17.56 0.92 -12.42
N PHE A 114 -18.51 1.48 -13.15
CA PHE A 114 -18.54 2.89 -13.53
C PHE A 114 -19.86 3.53 -13.10
N MET A 115 -19.77 4.76 -12.60
CA MET A 115 -20.90 5.66 -12.50
C MET A 115 -21.01 6.46 -13.79
N LEU A 116 -22.03 6.17 -14.59
CA LEU A 116 -22.33 6.93 -15.79
C LEU A 116 -23.22 8.12 -15.42
N ILE A 117 -22.87 9.29 -15.94
CA ILE A 117 -23.66 10.50 -15.82
C ILE A 117 -24.26 10.75 -17.20
N VAL A 118 -25.57 10.58 -17.33
CA VAL A 118 -26.27 10.60 -18.60
C VAL A 118 -27.38 11.64 -18.58
N ASN A 119 -27.44 12.46 -19.62
CA ASN A 119 -28.58 13.31 -19.90
C ASN A 119 -29.56 12.57 -20.80
N LEU A 120 -30.81 12.54 -20.39
CA LEU A 120 -31.97 12.06 -21.14
C LEU A 120 -32.91 13.23 -21.36
N ASP A 121 -32.89 13.78 -22.57
CA ASP A 121 -33.82 14.82 -23.00
C ASP A 121 -34.94 14.16 -23.80
N ALA A 122 -36.19 14.24 -23.34
CA ALA A 122 -37.32 13.61 -24.01
C ALA A 122 -38.51 14.56 -24.13
N SER A 123 -39.22 14.49 -25.25
CA SER A 123 -40.37 15.36 -25.54
C SER A 123 -41.72 14.73 -25.19
N SER A 124 -41.76 13.43 -24.98
CA SER A 124 -42.96 12.66 -24.62
C SER A 124 -42.73 11.81 -23.36
N LYS A 125 -43.82 11.42 -22.69
CA LYS A 125 -43.74 10.52 -21.52
C LYS A 125 -43.22 9.14 -21.93
N GLU A 126 -43.60 8.71 -23.13
CA GLU A 126 -43.15 7.48 -23.77
C GLU A 126 -41.63 7.54 -24.03
N GLY A 127 -41.11 8.69 -24.47
CA GLY A 127 -39.68 8.93 -24.66
C GLY A 127 -38.87 8.87 -23.36
N ILE A 128 -39.41 9.43 -22.26
CA ILE A 128 -38.79 9.32 -20.93
C ILE A 128 -38.73 7.85 -20.52
N GLN A 129 -39.84 7.11 -20.63
CA GLN A 129 -39.90 5.71 -20.23
C GLN A 129 -38.97 4.83 -21.08
N ALA A 130 -38.87 5.09 -22.39
CA ALA A 130 -37.96 4.39 -23.28
C ALA A 130 -36.49 4.64 -22.89
N GLY A 131 -36.12 5.90 -22.67
CA GLY A 131 -34.77 6.26 -22.22
C GLY A 131 -34.41 5.63 -20.88
N GLU A 132 -35.31 5.69 -19.89
CA GLU A 132 -35.10 5.07 -18.58
C GLU A 132 -34.94 3.55 -18.66
N ARG A 133 -35.66 2.86 -19.56
CA ARG A 133 -35.49 1.43 -19.81
C ARG A 133 -34.12 1.10 -20.40
N ILE A 134 -33.62 1.90 -21.34
CA ILE A 134 -32.28 1.73 -21.91
C ILE A 134 -31.22 1.89 -20.82
N LEU A 135 -31.34 2.93 -19.99
CA LEU A 135 -30.44 3.15 -18.86
C LEU A 135 -30.55 2.02 -17.83
N GLY A 136 -31.76 1.50 -17.60
CA GLY A 136 -32.05 0.37 -16.72
C GLY A 136 -31.41 -0.93 -17.19
N TYR A 137 -31.28 -1.13 -18.50
CA TYR A 137 -30.56 -2.27 -19.06
C TYR A 137 -29.05 -2.20 -18.81
N LEU A 138 -28.49 -0.99 -18.75
CA LEU A 138 -27.08 -0.79 -18.41
C LEU A 138 -26.81 -1.01 -16.92
N GLY A 139 -27.75 -0.65 -16.04
CA GLY A 139 -27.61 -0.91 -14.61
C GLY A 139 -28.61 -0.17 -13.75
N LYS A 140 -28.25 0.06 -12.48
CA LYS A 140 -29.17 0.71 -11.53
C LYS A 140 -29.22 2.21 -11.80
N VAL A 141 -30.41 2.70 -12.13
CA VAL A 141 -30.66 4.10 -12.50
C VAL A 141 -31.15 4.90 -11.30
N GLN A 142 -30.61 6.11 -11.12
CA GLN A 142 -31.11 7.10 -10.17
C GLN A 142 -31.19 8.46 -10.86
N ARG A 143 -32.39 9.05 -10.89
CA ARG A 143 -32.57 10.43 -11.36
C ARG A 143 -32.08 11.41 -10.29
N LYS A 144 -31.38 12.47 -10.70
CA LYS A 144 -30.95 13.51 -9.76
C LYS A 144 -32.16 14.29 -9.24
N LYS A 145 -32.21 14.52 -7.93
CA LYS A 145 -33.23 15.40 -7.35
C LYS A 145 -32.99 16.85 -7.82
N GLY A 146 -34.03 17.47 -8.38
CA GLY A 146 -33.98 18.85 -8.89
C GLY A 146 -33.49 19.02 -10.33
N PHE A 147 -33.17 17.93 -11.04
CA PHE A 147 -32.85 17.97 -12.47
C PHE A 147 -33.60 16.84 -13.19
N ASP A 148 -34.52 17.21 -14.08
CA ASP A 148 -35.43 16.24 -14.71
C ASP A 148 -34.74 15.39 -15.80
N THR A 149 -33.67 15.90 -16.39
CA THR A 149 -32.97 15.25 -17.51
C THR A 149 -31.70 14.51 -17.09
N LEU A 150 -31.22 14.66 -15.86
CA LEU A 150 -29.93 14.11 -15.42
C LEU A 150 -30.08 12.81 -14.62
N TYR A 151 -29.43 11.77 -15.11
CA TYR A 151 -29.48 10.42 -14.57
C TYR A 151 -28.09 9.89 -14.21
N PHE A 152 -28.01 9.18 -13.10
CA PHE A 152 -26.85 8.41 -12.67
C PHE A 152 -27.13 6.94 -12.91
N VAL A 153 -26.24 6.26 -13.63
CA VAL A 153 -26.35 4.82 -13.89
C VAL A 153 -25.15 4.11 -13.31
N ASP A 154 -25.44 3.16 -12.43
CA ASP A 154 -24.45 2.26 -11.86
C ASP A 154 -24.19 1.10 -12.83
N TYR A 155 -23.16 1.24 -13.66
CA TYR A 155 -22.81 0.31 -14.72
C TYR A 155 -21.75 -0.67 -14.26
N ILE A 156 -22.03 -1.97 -14.41
CA ILE A 156 -21.07 -3.06 -14.18
C ILE A 156 -20.66 -3.62 -15.54
N GLN A 157 -19.39 -3.43 -15.86
CA GLN A 157 -18.80 -3.90 -17.09
C GLN A 157 -18.59 -5.42 -17.06
N LYS A 158 -18.93 -6.07 -18.17
CA LYS A 158 -18.55 -7.47 -18.40
C LYS A 158 -17.10 -7.54 -18.89
N ALA A 159 -16.35 -8.51 -18.36
CA ALA A 159 -15.01 -8.82 -18.84
C ALA A 159 -15.02 -9.12 -20.35
N ARG A 160 -13.92 -8.76 -21.02
CA ARG A 160 -13.71 -8.99 -22.45
C ARG A 160 -13.56 -10.47 -22.78
#